data_AF-A0A7X7RY77-F1
#
_entry.id   AF-A0A7X7RY77-F1
#
_cell.length_a   1.000
_cell.length_b   1.000
_cell.length_c   1.000
_cell.angle_alpha   90.00
_cell.angle_beta   90.00
_cell.angle_gamma   90.00
#
_symmetry.space_group_name_H-M   'P 1'
#
loop_
_entity.id
_entity.type
_entity.pdbx_description
1 polymer ?
#
loop_
_entity_poly.entity_id
_entity_poly.type
_entity_poly.pdbx_seq_one_letter_code
_entity_poly.pdbx_strand_id
1 'polypeptide(L)'
;MKNLLLAISLTSIALCAQALEKAALEELGLPASLKDKMQTILECTPPEQPALTTRFTKLKAAALNQNLLLLNLEFAQKPDFNTSSLIIYLDIDDNLDTGRKDKYHTGVDIMLVLSGSDLYLRDVNIDRKVIPPKVAISTQQNNIAILLNANFKCLDNQLNFQCRLLAENKTNHTKILAQASDKTSVKLPILPGIDTTKLKLEKTASLIPLSYYGFYNDKIALLPLENKGLKASHVMPKGEPFKHGRPTPILKFMPDDNLKKSAKTTTVPIVLREEAGIPRTQAPTSFGFPTPKAQLFSTTQIKLINESGSQIQSQADIMNRWDDGSIRWTNIKAAFDFKPNQTRIVTIRIGEDNTQPQKSNLLVKQENGIINISTGKLDATINTNAFSFATLTAKGKQPLELIAILMDEQGKQHSTRNLKPESVRIESTGPQKATIRIQGNYADQEGSPLFTYIARLSFFADSPLLDLEWTTINTALANEFTDVTSLELKLNIKDATDLTVAKNTKDNAFDLATAQLQGQTPLKAAQWDDQTAEASTQFWPSLPKGTRLVGVCQVTAKDSKVGIAVQDFWQRCPKEF
;
A
#
# COMPACT_ATOMS: atom_id res chain seq x y z
N MET A 1 -26.47 -18.46 26.27
CA MET A 1 -25.54 -17.89 25.26
C MET A 1 -26.19 -16.83 24.37
N LYS A 2 -27.29 -17.11 23.65
CA LYS A 2 -27.95 -16.10 22.77
C LYS A 2 -28.36 -14.79 23.47
N ASN A 3 -28.95 -14.85 24.67
CA ASN A 3 -29.35 -13.64 25.41
C ASN A 3 -28.15 -12.85 25.99
N LEU A 4 -27.02 -13.53 26.25
CA LEU A 4 -25.78 -12.90 26.71
C LEU A 4 -25.05 -12.22 25.54
N LEU A 5 -25.01 -12.85 24.36
CA LEU A 5 -24.49 -12.26 23.12
C LEU A 5 -25.33 -11.06 22.65
N LEU A 6 -26.66 -11.12 22.79
CA LEU A 6 -27.54 -10.00 22.46
C LEU A 6 -27.33 -8.82 23.43
N ALA A 7 -27.22 -9.09 24.74
CA ALA A 7 -26.97 -8.07 25.75
C ALA A 7 -25.58 -7.42 25.62
N ILE A 8 -24.54 -8.20 25.31
CA ILE A 8 -23.17 -7.70 25.02
C ILE A 8 -23.17 -6.87 23.73
N SER A 9 -23.92 -7.27 22.69
CA SER A 9 -24.04 -6.48 21.44
C SER A 9 -24.77 -5.15 21.66
N LEU A 10 -25.84 -5.13 22.46
CA LEU A 10 -26.63 -3.92 22.73
C LEU A 10 -25.87 -2.93 23.62
N THR A 11 -25.11 -3.42 24.61
CA THR A 11 -24.24 -2.56 25.43
C THR A 11 -23.06 -2.03 24.63
N SER A 12 -22.42 -2.84 23.78
CA SER A 12 -21.32 -2.36 22.92
C SER A 12 -21.79 -1.38 21.83
N ILE A 13 -22.99 -1.54 21.27
CA ILE A 13 -23.59 -0.56 20.36
C ILE A 13 -23.90 0.76 21.09
N ALA A 14 -24.46 0.70 22.31
CA ALA A 14 -24.76 1.91 23.10
C ALA A 14 -23.48 2.63 23.59
N LEU A 15 -22.45 1.90 24.01
CA LEU A 15 -21.13 2.45 24.35
C LEU A 15 -20.44 3.04 23.12
N CYS A 16 -20.57 2.42 21.95
CA CYS A 16 -20.01 2.92 20.69
C CYS A 16 -20.72 4.20 20.24
N ALA A 17 -22.06 4.24 20.29
CA ALA A 17 -22.83 5.46 20.01
C ALA A 17 -22.48 6.62 20.95
N GLN A 18 -22.33 6.34 22.25
CA GLN A 18 -21.88 7.34 23.23
C GLN A 18 -20.43 7.77 23.04
N ALA A 19 -19.54 6.91 22.53
CA ALA A 19 -18.16 7.26 22.22
C ALA A 19 -18.07 8.12 20.95
N LEU A 20 -18.90 7.84 19.94
CA LEU A 20 -18.98 8.58 18.69
C LEU A 20 -19.50 10.01 18.91
N GLU A 21 -20.53 10.20 19.73
CA GLU A 21 -21.05 11.54 20.04
C GLU A 21 -20.03 12.38 20.85
N LYS A 22 -19.20 11.74 21.70
CA LYS A 22 -18.08 12.41 22.37
C LYS A 22 -17.00 12.87 21.38
N ALA A 23 -16.66 12.02 20.41
CA ALA A 23 -15.70 12.35 19.36
C ALA A 23 -16.15 13.55 18.51
N ALA A 24 -17.45 13.69 18.24
CA ALA A 24 -17.97 14.82 17.46
C ALA A 24 -17.73 16.18 18.12
N LEU A 25 -17.94 16.26 19.44
CA LEU A 25 -17.74 17.50 20.19
C LEU A 25 -16.25 17.84 20.34
N GLU A 26 -15.41 16.83 20.57
CA GLU A 26 -13.97 17.00 20.70
C GLU A 26 -13.32 17.45 19.37
N GLU A 27 -13.79 16.95 18.21
CA GLU A 27 -13.37 17.45 16.89
C GLU A 27 -13.66 18.94 16.68
N LEU A 28 -14.75 19.44 17.28
CA LEU A 28 -15.11 20.86 17.28
C LEU A 28 -14.35 21.67 18.32
N GLY A 29 -13.48 21.05 19.13
CA GLY A 29 -12.75 21.70 20.22
C GLY A 29 -13.59 21.96 21.48
N LEU A 30 -14.70 21.21 21.64
CA LEU A 30 -15.62 21.33 22.77
C LEU A 30 -15.45 20.16 23.75
N PRO A 31 -15.72 20.38 25.06
CA PRO A 31 -15.67 19.30 26.03
C PRO A 31 -16.82 18.30 25.81
N ALA A 32 -16.49 17.00 25.80
CA ALA A 32 -17.44 15.90 25.66
C ALA A 32 -18.60 15.91 26.68
N SER A 33 -18.42 16.55 27.84
CA SER A 33 -19.45 16.69 28.88
C SER A 33 -20.63 17.60 28.48
N LEU A 34 -20.51 18.36 27.37
CA LEU A 34 -21.60 19.20 26.87
C LEU A 34 -22.81 18.39 26.40
N LYS A 35 -22.63 17.15 25.96
CA LYS A 35 -23.72 16.29 25.46
C LYS A 35 -24.85 16.15 26.49
N ASP A 36 -24.49 16.06 27.77
CA ASP A 36 -25.44 15.86 28.87
C ASP A 36 -26.15 17.17 29.28
N LYS A 37 -25.69 18.30 28.74
CA LYS A 37 -26.23 19.65 29.00
C LYS A 37 -27.10 20.18 27.84
N MET A 38 -27.16 19.48 26.71
CA MET A 38 -27.97 19.90 25.56
C MET A 38 -29.45 19.62 25.81
N GLN A 39 -30.31 20.52 25.36
CA GLN A 39 -31.77 20.35 25.42
C GLN A 39 -32.29 19.78 24.09
N THR A 40 -33.15 18.78 24.14
CA THR A 40 -33.89 18.32 22.95
C THR A 40 -34.88 19.40 22.54
N ILE A 41 -34.73 19.94 21.34
CA ILE A 41 -35.59 21.00 20.79
C ILE A 41 -36.54 20.49 19.70
N LEU A 42 -36.21 19.37 19.04
CA LEU A 42 -37.10 18.65 18.14
C LEU A 42 -36.94 17.14 18.36
N GLU A 43 -38.06 16.42 18.31
CA GLU A 43 -38.11 14.97 18.26
C GLU A 43 -39.14 14.56 17.21
N CYS A 44 -38.76 13.67 16.29
CA CYS A 44 -39.56 13.30 15.14
C CYS A 44 -39.50 11.79 14.92
N THR A 45 -40.64 11.20 14.59
CA THR A 45 -40.68 9.81 14.08
C THR A 45 -40.46 9.86 12.56
N PRO A 46 -39.31 9.38 12.05
CA PRO A 46 -39.06 9.41 10.61
C PRO A 46 -40.01 8.47 9.86
N PRO A 47 -40.40 8.80 8.62
CA PRO A 47 -41.25 7.91 7.84
C PRO A 47 -40.54 6.59 7.53
N GLU A 48 -41.28 5.48 7.54
CA GLU A 48 -40.81 4.16 7.11
C GLU A 48 -40.71 4.08 5.57
N GLN A 49 -39.83 4.90 5.01
CA GLN A 49 -39.61 5.00 3.57
C GLN A 49 -38.13 4.74 3.27
N PRO A 50 -37.76 3.51 2.85
CA PRO A 50 -36.36 3.13 2.61
C PRO A 50 -35.66 4.01 1.55
N ALA A 51 -36.42 4.62 0.64
CA ALA A 51 -35.92 5.49 -0.40
C ALA A 51 -35.55 6.92 0.09
N LEU A 52 -35.98 7.33 1.30
CA LEU A 52 -35.47 8.54 1.94
C LEU A 52 -34.24 8.16 2.77
N THR A 53 -33.06 8.47 2.26
CA THR A 53 -31.78 8.01 2.83
C THR A 53 -31.30 8.87 4.01
N THR A 54 -31.79 10.10 4.11
CA THR A 54 -31.51 11.02 5.22
C THR A 54 -32.75 11.19 6.09
N ARG A 55 -32.76 10.54 7.26
CA ARG A 55 -33.92 10.47 8.18
C ARG A 55 -33.54 10.93 9.58
N PHE A 56 -33.90 12.16 9.93
CA PHE A 56 -33.59 12.73 11.24
C PHE A 56 -34.59 12.27 12.29
N THR A 57 -34.12 12.07 13.53
CA THR A 57 -34.95 11.60 14.66
C THR A 57 -35.01 12.64 15.77
N LYS A 58 -33.91 13.37 15.99
CA LYS A 58 -33.78 14.30 17.11
C LYS A 58 -32.88 15.47 16.73
N LEU A 59 -33.21 16.65 17.25
CA LEU A 59 -32.32 17.80 17.29
C LEU A 59 -32.19 18.25 18.74
N LYS A 60 -30.96 18.24 19.25
CA LYS A 60 -30.60 18.86 20.51
C LYS A 60 -29.87 20.17 20.27
N ALA A 61 -29.94 21.09 21.22
CA ALA A 61 -29.25 22.36 21.15
C ALA A 61 -28.72 22.84 22.51
N ALA A 62 -27.66 23.64 22.48
CA ALA A 62 -27.13 24.34 23.64
C ALA A 62 -26.62 25.73 23.24
N ALA A 63 -26.96 26.75 24.02
CA ALA A 63 -26.38 28.09 23.88
C ALA A 63 -25.04 28.14 24.63
N LEU A 64 -23.94 28.36 23.93
CA LEU A 64 -22.59 28.39 24.51
C LEU A 64 -22.16 29.81 24.92
N ASN A 65 -22.65 30.82 24.19
CA ASN A 65 -22.58 32.24 24.54
C ASN A 65 -23.69 32.99 23.77
N GLN A 66 -23.71 34.33 23.86
CA GLN A 66 -24.75 35.17 23.23
C GLN A 66 -24.87 35.03 21.70
N ASN A 67 -23.80 34.60 21.03
CA ASN A 67 -23.76 34.48 19.56
C ASN A 67 -23.51 33.05 19.08
N LEU A 68 -23.25 32.09 19.98
CA LEU A 68 -22.79 30.76 19.61
C LEU A 68 -23.77 29.68 20.05
N LEU A 69 -24.37 29.02 19.06
CA LEU A 69 -25.30 27.92 19.21
C LEU A 69 -24.62 26.60 18.79
N LEU A 70 -24.71 25.59 19.65
CA LEU A 70 -24.39 24.21 19.31
C LEU A 70 -25.68 23.47 18.96
N LEU A 71 -25.73 22.87 17.79
CA LEU A 71 -26.79 21.97 17.33
C LEU A 71 -26.23 20.55 17.24
N ASN A 72 -27.03 19.56 17.61
CA ASN A 72 -26.66 18.15 17.51
C ASN A 72 -27.84 17.36 16.94
N LEU A 73 -27.66 16.87 15.71
CA LEU A 73 -28.65 16.14 14.93
C LEU A 73 -28.40 14.64 15.03
N GLU A 74 -29.45 13.89 15.34
CA GLU A 74 -29.43 12.42 15.33
C GLU A 74 -30.27 11.89 14.17
N PHE A 75 -29.81 10.78 13.60
CA PHE A 75 -30.45 10.12 12.46
C PHE A 75 -30.75 8.65 12.74
N ALA A 76 -31.78 8.12 12.08
CA ALA A 76 -32.14 6.71 12.16
C ALA A 76 -31.06 5.77 11.57
N GLN A 77 -30.26 6.29 10.63
CA GLN A 77 -29.09 5.64 10.05
C GLN A 77 -28.05 6.69 9.64
N LYS A 78 -26.89 6.26 9.15
CA LYS A 78 -25.93 7.18 8.51
C LYS A 78 -26.62 7.93 7.36
N PRO A 79 -26.69 9.28 7.41
CA PRO A 79 -27.33 10.05 6.36
C PRO A 79 -26.51 10.00 5.06
N ASP A 80 -27.21 10.04 3.92
CA ASP A 80 -26.60 10.13 2.60
C ASP A 80 -27.01 11.44 1.91
N PHE A 81 -26.08 12.39 1.91
CA PHE A 81 -26.27 13.71 1.33
C PHE A 81 -25.97 13.78 -0.18
N ASN A 82 -25.51 12.69 -0.81
CA ASN A 82 -25.39 12.61 -2.26
C ASN A 82 -26.76 12.41 -2.91
N THR A 83 -27.62 11.62 -2.27
CA THR A 83 -28.97 11.32 -2.77
C THR A 83 -30.06 12.16 -2.12
N SER A 84 -29.80 12.81 -0.99
CA SER A 84 -30.74 13.70 -0.29
C SER A 84 -30.07 15.02 0.14
N SER A 85 -30.86 16.02 0.54
CA SER A 85 -30.37 17.20 1.27
C SER A 85 -31.12 17.35 2.59
N LEU A 86 -30.46 17.94 3.59
CA LEU A 86 -31.09 18.41 4.82
C LEU A 86 -30.95 19.92 4.91
N ILE A 87 -32.02 20.61 5.25
CA ILE A 87 -32.06 22.05 5.47
C ILE A 87 -32.54 22.32 6.90
N ILE A 88 -31.77 23.14 7.63
CA ILE A 88 -32.15 23.71 8.92
C ILE A 88 -32.51 25.17 8.68
N TYR A 89 -33.76 25.52 8.90
CA TYR A 89 -34.29 26.87 8.82
C TYR A 89 -34.26 27.50 10.21
N LEU A 90 -33.63 28.66 10.35
CA LEU A 90 -33.50 29.38 11.61
C LEU A 90 -33.96 30.83 11.46
N ASP A 91 -34.92 31.23 12.28
CA ASP A 91 -35.35 32.61 12.51
C ASP A 91 -34.72 33.02 13.86
N ILE A 92 -33.61 33.74 13.81
CA ILE A 92 -32.72 33.91 14.98
C ILE A 92 -32.95 35.22 15.72
N ASP A 93 -33.77 36.10 15.16
CA ASP A 93 -34.29 37.29 15.85
C ASP A 93 -35.76 37.14 16.30
N ASP A 94 -36.41 36.00 16.01
CA ASP A 94 -37.79 35.70 16.37
C ASP A 94 -38.74 36.81 15.90
N ASN A 95 -38.49 37.28 14.67
CA ASN A 95 -39.24 38.36 14.03
C ASN A 95 -39.64 37.95 12.61
N LEU A 96 -40.95 37.78 12.39
CA LEU A 96 -41.48 37.31 11.11
C LEU A 96 -41.41 38.36 10.00
N ASP A 97 -41.15 39.64 10.33
CA ASP A 97 -41.01 40.72 9.35
C ASP A 97 -39.60 40.79 8.73
N THR A 98 -38.62 40.14 9.37
CA THR A 98 -37.23 40.01 8.90
C THR A 98 -37.00 38.70 8.15
N GLY A 99 -35.88 38.60 7.43
CA GLY A 99 -35.52 37.39 6.69
C GLY A 99 -36.42 37.06 5.49
N ARG A 100 -36.72 35.78 5.29
CA ARG A 100 -37.51 35.26 4.16
C ARG A 100 -38.97 35.72 4.22
N LYS A 101 -39.56 35.97 3.04
CA LYS A 101 -40.97 36.41 2.88
C LYS A 101 -41.86 35.40 2.16
N ASP A 102 -41.41 34.16 1.98
CA ASP A 102 -42.19 33.13 1.30
C ASP A 102 -43.15 32.37 2.24
N LYS A 103 -44.25 31.87 1.67
CA LYS A 103 -45.39 31.27 2.38
C LYS A 103 -45.03 30.20 3.43
N TYR A 104 -43.94 29.45 3.24
CA TYR A 104 -43.62 28.28 4.07
C TYR A 104 -42.46 28.52 5.05
N HIS A 105 -41.67 29.58 4.84
CA HIS A 105 -40.45 29.87 5.60
C HIS A 105 -40.35 31.35 6.00
N THR A 106 -41.48 32.05 6.14
CA THR A 106 -41.51 33.44 6.60
C THR A 106 -40.75 33.62 7.91
N GLY A 107 -39.91 34.67 8.00
CA GLY A 107 -39.10 34.99 9.17
C GLY A 107 -37.71 34.34 9.18
N VAL A 108 -37.42 33.40 8.29
CA VAL A 108 -36.12 32.70 8.34
C VAL A 108 -34.97 33.63 7.96
N ASP A 109 -34.01 33.76 8.87
CA ASP A 109 -32.78 34.53 8.70
C ASP A 109 -31.64 33.69 8.12
N ILE A 110 -31.48 32.45 8.60
CA ILE A 110 -30.36 31.57 8.26
C ILE A 110 -30.88 30.22 7.78
N MET A 111 -30.28 29.74 6.69
CA MET A 111 -30.44 28.35 6.25
C MET A 111 -29.11 27.62 6.33
N LEU A 112 -29.09 26.48 7.01
CA LEU A 112 -27.97 25.54 6.99
C LEU A 112 -28.35 24.39 6.06
N VAL A 113 -27.64 24.24 4.94
CA VAL A 113 -27.95 23.25 3.90
C VAL A 113 -26.85 22.21 3.83
N LEU A 114 -27.16 20.98 4.25
CA LEU A 114 -26.28 19.82 4.15
C LEU A 114 -26.58 19.11 2.82
N SER A 115 -25.59 19.05 1.94
CA SER A 115 -25.75 18.57 0.58
C SER A 115 -24.42 18.13 -0.02
N GLY A 116 -24.37 16.92 -0.59
CA GLY A 116 -23.13 16.36 -1.13
C GLY A 116 -22.08 16.21 -0.02
N SER A 117 -20.96 16.90 -0.18
CA SER A 117 -19.83 16.88 0.76
C SER A 117 -19.76 18.11 1.66
N ASP A 118 -20.72 19.04 1.58
CA ASP A 118 -20.63 20.34 2.26
C ASP A 118 -21.89 20.70 3.07
N LEU A 119 -21.66 21.48 4.12
CA LEU A 119 -22.62 22.32 4.79
C LEU A 119 -22.48 23.76 4.26
N TYR A 120 -23.51 24.23 3.56
CA TYR A 120 -23.61 25.62 3.12
C TYR A 120 -24.40 26.44 4.13
N LEU A 121 -23.86 27.58 4.54
CA LEU A 121 -24.61 28.60 5.26
C LEU A 121 -25.13 29.64 4.27
N ARG A 122 -26.45 29.86 4.28
CA ARG A 122 -27.09 30.95 3.56
C ARG A 122 -27.66 31.95 4.55
N ASP A 123 -27.09 33.14 4.55
CA ASP A 123 -27.64 34.32 5.23
C ASP A 123 -28.69 34.97 4.31
N VAL A 124 -29.92 35.08 4.80
CA VAL A 124 -31.06 35.63 4.07
C VAL A 124 -31.45 37.02 4.59
N ASN A 125 -30.81 37.49 5.65
CA ASN A 125 -31.07 38.78 6.27
C ASN A 125 -29.97 39.81 5.91
N ILE A 126 -30.23 40.61 4.87
CA ILE A 126 -29.25 41.53 4.26
C ILE A 126 -28.95 42.77 5.15
N ASP A 127 -29.78 43.07 6.15
CA ASP A 127 -29.71 44.32 6.92
C ASP A 127 -28.89 44.25 8.23
N ARG A 128 -28.22 43.12 8.51
CA ARG A 128 -27.40 42.99 9.72
C ARG A 128 -26.09 43.76 9.62
N LYS A 129 -26.06 44.96 10.19
CA LYS A 129 -24.80 45.57 10.66
C LYS A 129 -24.34 44.77 11.89
N VAL A 130 -23.16 44.18 11.78
CA VAL A 130 -22.34 43.57 12.85
C VAL A 130 -22.56 42.04 13.05
N ILE A 131 -21.49 41.29 12.78
CA ILE A 131 -21.27 39.81 12.83
C ILE A 131 -21.89 38.99 11.66
N PRO A 132 -21.11 38.69 10.61
CA PRO A 132 -21.53 37.73 9.59
C PRO A 132 -21.58 36.31 10.17
N PRO A 133 -22.61 35.51 9.85
CA PRO A 133 -22.74 34.18 10.40
C PRO A 133 -21.64 33.23 9.90
N LYS A 134 -21.20 32.33 10.77
CA LYS A 134 -20.16 31.33 10.49
C LYS A 134 -20.50 30.00 11.15
N VAL A 135 -20.00 28.90 10.58
CA VAL A 135 -20.26 27.53 11.01
C VAL A 135 -18.99 26.70 11.14
N ALA A 136 -19.07 25.67 11.98
CA ALA A 136 -18.23 24.48 11.91
C ALA A 136 -19.10 23.25 12.10
N ILE A 137 -18.66 22.11 11.58
CA ILE A 137 -19.40 20.86 11.63
C ILE A 137 -18.45 19.70 11.94
N SER A 138 -18.92 18.74 12.74
CA SER A 138 -18.35 17.40 12.84
C SER A 138 -19.46 16.40 12.54
N THR A 139 -19.07 15.34 11.84
CA THR A 139 -19.97 14.28 11.38
C THR A 139 -19.46 12.96 11.90
N GLN A 140 -20.33 12.21 12.57
CA GLN A 140 -20.11 10.85 13.04
C GLN A 140 -21.24 9.97 12.53
N GLN A 141 -21.04 8.64 12.49
CA GLN A 141 -21.93 7.68 11.79
C GLN A 141 -23.38 8.13 11.58
N ASN A 142 -24.16 8.30 12.64
CA ASN A 142 -25.56 8.73 12.61
C ASN A 142 -25.81 10.04 13.39
N ASN A 143 -24.78 10.86 13.59
CA ASN A 143 -24.82 12.05 14.42
C ASN A 143 -24.05 13.21 13.76
N ILE A 144 -24.60 14.42 13.79
CA ILE A 144 -23.94 15.62 13.25
C ILE A 144 -24.01 16.75 14.28
N ALA A 145 -22.84 17.23 14.71
CA ALA A 145 -22.71 18.40 15.56
C ALA A 145 -22.37 19.64 14.72
N ILE A 146 -23.09 20.73 14.90
CA ILE A 146 -22.91 21.99 14.17
C ILE A 146 -22.74 23.13 15.18
N LEU A 147 -21.64 23.86 15.08
CA LEU A 147 -21.49 25.17 15.71
C LEU A 147 -21.98 26.23 14.74
N LEU A 148 -22.86 27.11 15.19
CA LEU A 148 -23.33 28.27 14.46
C LEU A 148 -23.05 29.53 15.28
N ASN A 149 -22.19 30.39 14.77
CA ASN A 149 -22.00 31.74 15.27
C ASN A 149 -22.86 32.71 14.46
N ALA A 150 -23.83 33.35 15.10
CA ALA A 150 -24.72 34.32 14.49
C ALA A 150 -25.24 35.30 15.55
N ASN A 151 -25.79 36.43 15.11
CA ASN A 151 -26.35 37.45 16.01
C ASN A 151 -27.76 37.02 16.46
N PHE A 152 -27.84 36.20 17.51
CA PHE A 152 -29.10 35.71 18.06
C PHE A 152 -29.76 36.77 18.96
N LYS A 153 -31.09 36.82 18.97
CA LYS A 153 -31.82 37.59 19.98
C LYS A 153 -31.63 36.95 21.36
N CYS A 154 -30.93 37.66 22.22
CA CYS A 154 -30.72 37.26 23.60
C CYS A 154 -31.60 38.10 24.54
N LEU A 155 -32.50 37.46 25.28
CA LEU A 155 -33.31 38.08 26.33
C LEU A 155 -33.12 37.29 27.62
N ASP A 156 -32.93 37.97 28.75
CA ASP A 156 -32.75 37.34 30.08
C ASP A 156 -31.68 36.23 30.12
N ASN A 157 -30.57 36.44 29.42
CA ASN A 157 -29.47 35.47 29.28
C ASN A 157 -29.89 34.14 28.60
N GLN A 158 -30.92 34.19 27.75
CA GLN A 158 -31.38 33.09 26.92
C GLN A 158 -31.39 33.47 25.44
N LEU A 159 -30.94 32.54 24.58
CA LEU A 159 -31.09 32.67 23.14
C LEU A 159 -32.51 32.27 22.75
N ASN A 160 -33.19 33.14 22.00
CA ASN A 160 -34.52 32.92 21.46
C ASN A 160 -34.45 32.84 19.93
N PHE A 161 -34.97 31.76 19.35
CA PHE A 161 -35.05 31.58 17.91
C PHE A 161 -36.16 30.59 17.54
N GLN A 162 -36.57 30.56 16.28
CA GLN A 162 -37.43 29.50 15.74
C GLN A 162 -36.63 28.59 14.81
N CYS A 163 -36.92 27.29 14.86
CA CYS A 163 -36.21 26.28 14.07
C CYS A 163 -37.19 25.37 13.32
N ARG A 164 -36.79 24.91 12.14
CA ARG A 164 -37.47 23.87 11.36
C ARG A 164 -36.48 23.04 10.54
N LEU A 165 -36.72 21.74 10.42
CA LEU A 165 -35.92 20.81 9.62
C LEU A 165 -36.69 20.34 8.37
N LEU A 166 -35.96 20.14 7.27
CA LEU A 166 -36.48 19.56 6.04
C LEU A 166 -35.42 18.67 5.38
N ALA A 167 -35.69 17.37 5.27
CA ALA A 167 -34.90 16.44 4.48
C ALA A 167 -35.65 16.11 3.18
N GLU A 168 -34.99 16.18 2.03
CA GLU A 168 -35.58 15.95 0.70
C GLU A 168 -34.68 15.06 -0.16
N ASN A 169 -35.27 14.08 -0.84
CA ASN A 169 -34.57 13.25 -1.82
C ASN A 169 -34.39 14.00 -3.15
N LYS A 170 -33.17 13.96 -3.71
CA LYS A 170 -32.78 14.67 -4.95
C LYS A 170 -32.94 13.85 -6.24
N THR A 171 -33.12 12.54 -6.16
CA THR A 171 -33.05 11.62 -7.32
C THR A 171 -34.41 11.28 -7.92
N ASN A 172 -35.52 11.63 -7.27
CA ASN A 172 -36.87 11.25 -7.70
C ASN A 172 -37.66 12.46 -8.22
N HIS A 173 -37.68 12.64 -9.55
CA HIS A 173 -38.36 13.78 -10.19
C HIS A 173 -39.90 13.68 -10.22
N THR A 174 -40.47 12.52 -9.86
CA THR A 174 -41.92 12.25 -10.00
C THR A 174 -42.68 12.23 -8.67
N LYS A 175 -42.00 12.10 -7.52
CA LYS A 175 -42.59 12.21 -6.18
C LYS A 175 -41.52 12.70 -5.19
N ILE A 176 -41.68 13.91 -4.65
CA ILE A 176 -40.77 14.46 -3.64
C ILE A 176 -40.95 13.63 -2.36
N LEU A 177 -39.99 12.76 -2.07
CA LEU A 177 -39.89 12.10 -0.77
C LEU A 177 -39.23 13.09 0.19
N ALA A 178 -39.95 13.50 1.22
CA ALA A 178 -39.48 14.47 2.18
C ALA A 178 -39.89 14.12 3.62
N GLN A 179 -39.08 14.55 4.57
CA GLN A 179 -39.40 14.60 5.99
C GLN A 179 -39.25 16.04 6.46
N ALA A 180 -40.30 16.63 7.01
CA ALA A 180 -40.26 17.96 7.60
C ALA A 180 -40.61 17.89 9.08
N SER A 181 -39.97 18.71 9.91
CA SER A 181 -40.43 18.97 11.27
C SER A 181 -41.48 20.08 11.28
N ASP A 182 -42.21 20.17 12.39
CA ASP A 182 -42.96 21.38 12.73
C ASP A 182 -42.01 22.55 13.00
N LYS A 183 -42.54 23.77 12.94
CA LYS A 183 -41.83 24.98 13.36
C LYS A 183 -41.87 25.05 14.88
N THR A 184 -40.71 25.20 15.52
CA THR A 184 -40.60 25.20 16.98
C THR A 184 -39.90 26.46 17.46
N SER A 185 -40.53 27.16 18.41
CA SER A 185 -39.90 28.26 19.15
C SER A 185 -39.03 27.70 20.27
N VAL A 186 -37.79 28.16 20.33
CA VAL A 186 -36.75 27.65 21.21
C VAL A 186 -36.25 28.76 22.12
N LYS A 187 -36.12 28.46 23.42
CA LYS A 187 -35.50 29.34 24.43
C LYS A 187 -34.41 28.56 25.16
N LEU A 188 -33.14 28.96 25.00
CA LEU A 188 -32.00 28.25 25.57
C LEU A 188 -31.20 29.14 26.51
N PRO A 189 -31.06 28.81 27.81
CA PRO A 189 -30.17 29.52 28.70
C PRO A 189 -28.70 29.34 28.28
N ILE A 190 -27.92 30.42 28.37
CA ILE A 190 -26.49 30.38 28.08
C ILE A 190 -25.77 29.54 29.14
N LEU A 191 -25.03 28.52 28.70
CA LEU A 191 -24.24 27.66 29.56
C LEU A 191 -22.96 28.38 30.04
N PRO A 192 -22.69 28.45 31.36
CA PRO A 192 -21.48 29.10 31.86
C PRO A 192 -20.23 28.22 31.69
N GLY A 193 -19.06 28.85 31.57
CA GLY A 193 -17.76 28.20 31.72
C GLY A 193 -17.25 27.40 30.51
N ILE A 194 -17.76 27.67 29.30
CA ILE A 194 -17.26 27.08 28.05
C ILE A 194 -16.28 28.05 27.39
N ASP A 195 -15.01 27.67 27.28
CA ASP A 195 -14.02 28.43 26.50
C ASP A 195 -14.32 28.24 25.00
N THR A 196 -14.66 29.33 24.33
CA THR A 196 -15.02 29.36 22.91
C THR A 196 -13.99 30.13 22.07
N THR A 197 -12.90 30.60 22.69
CA THR A 197 -11.93 31.52 22.06
C THR A 197 -11.07 30.86 20.98
N LYS A 198 -10.93 29.53 21.00
CA LYS A 198 -10.08 28.75 20.07
C LYS A 198 -10.85 28.06 18.94
N LEU A 199 -12.16 28.28 18.85
CA LEU A 199 -13.01 27.63 17.85
C LEU A 199 -12.78 28.24 16.46
N LYS A 200 -12.56 27.37 15.45
CA LYS A 200 -12.44 27.79 14.05
C LYS A 200 -13.79 27.67 13.37
N LEU A 201 -14.27 28.77 12.77
CA LEU A 201 -15.58 28.84 12.11
C LEU A 201 -15.43 29.50 10.73
N GLU A 202 -16.16 29.00 9.74
CA GLU A 202 -16.10 29.38 8.32
C GLU A 202 -17.49 29.64 7.73
N LYS A 203 -17.62 30.13 6.49
CA LYS A 203 -18.94 30.31 5.84
C LYS A 203 -19.51 29.01 5.24
N THR A 204 -18.64 28.05 4.99
CA THR A 204 -18.96 26.70 4.50
C THR A 204 -18.13 25.75 5.34
N ALA A 205 -18.64 24.55 5.62
CA ALA A 205 -17.90 23.54 6.36
C ALA A 205 -18.08 22.17 5.69
N SER A 206 -17.05 21.34 5.72
CA SER A 206 -17.07 20.02 5.08
C SER A 206 -17.88 19.00 5.90
N LEU A 207 -18.82 18.29 5.27
CA LEU A 207 -19.51 17.12 5.84
C LEU A 207 -18.65 15.85 5.85
N ILE A 208 -17.51 15.89 5.18
CA ILE A 208 -16.51 14.84 5.29
C ILE A 208 -15.80 15.04 6.64
N PRO A 209 -15.83 14.04 7.56
CA PRO A 209 -15.17 14.16 8.87
C PRO A 209 -13.69 14.53 8.71
N LEU A 210 -13.08 15.19 9.71
CA LEU A 210 -11.64 15.45 9.66
C LEU A 210 -10.82 14.15 9.60
N SER A 211 -11.34 13.06 10.17
CA SER A 211 -10.78 11.71 10.06
C SER A 211 -10.84 11.11 8.65
N TYR A 212 -11.62 11.68 7.73
CA TYR A 212 -11.68 11.26 6.31
C TYR A 212 -10.67 11.98 5.42
N TYR A 213 -10.16 13.16 5.83
CA TYR A 213 -9.22 13.91 5.02
C TYR A 213 -7.79 13.47 5.25
N GLY A 214 -7.19 13.05 4.14
CA GLY A 214 -5.79 12.78 4.08
C GLY A 214 -4.89 13.99 4.13
N PHE A 215 -5.33 15.13 3.60
CA PHE A 215 -4.52 16.34 3.55
C PHE A 215 -5.38 17.55 3.91
N TYR A 216 -5.13 18.10 5.09
CA TYR A 216 -5.56 19.44 5.47
C TYR A 216 -4.36 20.13 6.13
N ASN A 217 -3.66 20.98 5.36
CA ASN A 217 -2.37 21.57 5.70
C ASN A 217 -1.23 20.54 5.89
N ASP A 218 -0.74 20.36 7.11
CA ASP A 218 0.49 19.63 7.47
C ASP A 218 0.25 18.18 7.96
N LYS A 219 -0.94 17.62 7.78
CA LYS A 219 -1.33 16.30 8.29
C LYS A 219 -1.68 15.33 7.16
N ILE A 220 -1.21 14.08 7.27
CA ILE A 220 -1.42 12.96 6.32
C ILE A 220 -2.47 11.96 6.88
N ALA A 221 -3.42 11.52 6.05
CA ALA A 221 -4.22 10.29 6.23
C ALA A 221 -4.65 9.66 4.88
N LEU A 222 -5.06 8.39 4.89
CA LEU A 222 -5.47 7.62 3.70
C LEU A 222 -6.99 7.70 3.50
N LEU A 223 -7.51 7.49 2.28
CA LEU A 223 -8.95 7.32 2.04
C LEU A 223 -9.49 6.17 2.94
N PRO A 224 -10.77 6.20 3.36
CA PRO A 224 -11.37 5.09 4.09
C PRO A 224 -11.26 3.80 3.30
N LEU A 225 -11.06 2.65 3.98
CA LEU A 225 -10.98 1.35 3.32
C LEU A 225 -12.20 1.05 2.43
N GLU A 226 -13.39 1.57 2.77
CA GLU A 226 -14.57 1.41 1.92
C GLU A 226 -14.48 2.13 0.55
N ASN A 227 -13.59 3.12 0.40
CA ASN A 227 -13.42 3.86 -0.83
C ASN A 227 -12.38 3.18 -1.74
N LYS A 228 -12.88 2.31 -2.63
CA LYS A 228 -12.07 1.59 -3.62
C LYS A 228 -11.91 2.33 -4.96
N GLY A 229 -12.26 3.62 -5.01
CA GLY A 229 -12.27 4.40 -6.25
C GLY A 229 -13.32 3.93 -7.26
N LEU A 230 -13.04 4.08 -8.55
CA LEU A 230 -13.95 3.69 -9.62
C LEU A 230 -14.09 2.15 -9.73
N LYS A 231 -15.32 1.68 -9.95
CA LYS A 231 -15.57 0.28 -10.31
C LYS A 231 -15.23 0.04 -11.77
N ALA A 232 -14.87 -1.19 -12.12
CA ALA A 232 -14.65 -1.61 -13.51
C ALA A 232 -15.79 -1.16 -14.44
N SER A 233 -17.05 -1.32 -14.00
CA SER A 233 -18.25 -0.96 -14.74
C SER A 233 -18.41 0.54 -15.01
N HIS A 234 -17.72 1.41 -14.28
CA HIS A 234 -17.74 2.86 -14.48
C HIS A 234 -16.76 3.32 -15.56
N VAL A 235 -15.70 2.56 -15.81
CA VAL A 235 -14.59 2.95 -16.71
C VAL A 235 -14.48 2.08 -17.96
N MET A 236 -14.97 0.84 -17.89
CA MET A 236 -15.01 -0.03 -19.05
C MET A 236 -16.17 0.42 -19.95
N PRO A 237 -15.92 0.86 -21.20
CA PRO A 237 -17.01 1.04 -22.15
C PRO A 237 -17.73 -0.31 -22.32
N LYS A 238 -19.03 -0.30 -22.66
CA LYS A 238 -19.79 -1.51 -23.06
C LYS A 238 -19.26 -2.17 -24.36
N GLY A 239 -18.02 -1.89 -24.76
CA GLY A 239 -17.37 -2.39 -25.98
C GLY A 239 -16.53 -3.63 -25.73
N GLU A 240 -15.95 -4.19 -26.81
CA GLU A 240 -15.07 -5.36 -26.71
C GLU A 240 -13.87 -5.07 -25.79
N PRO A 241 -13.48 -6.05 -24.93
CA PRO A 241 -12.25 -5.95 -24.15
C PRO A 241 -11.05 -5.62 -25.04
N PHE A 242 -10.15 -4.76 -24.55
CA PHE A 242 -8.89 -4.47 -25.26
C PHE A 242 -8.12 -5.78 -25.49
N LYS A 243 -7.97 -6.16 -26.76
CA LYS A 243 -7.09 -7.28 -27.16
C LYS A 243 -5.70 -6.70 -27.37
N HIS A 244 -4.72 -7.18 -26.59
CA HIS A 244 -3.32 -6.84 -26.82
C HIS A 244 -2.95 -7.17 -28.28
N GLY A 245 -2.74 -6.14 -29.10
CA GLY A 245 -2.42 -6.31 -30.53
C GLY A 245 -1.06 -6.97 -30.78
N ARG A 246 -0.22 -7.11 -29.76
CA ARG A 246 1.05 -7.83 -29.82
C ARG A 246 1.15 -8.81 -28.65
N PRO A 247 1.42 -10.11 -28.89
CA PRO A 247 1.71 -11.04 -27.81
C PRO A 247 2.95 -10.57 -27.05
N THR A 248 2.94 -10.78 -25.72
CA THR A 248 4.09 -10.46 -24.87
C THR A 248 5.35 -11.12 -25.45
N PRO A 249 6.39 -10.34 -25.80
CA PRO A 249 7.58 -10.89 -26.42
C PRO A 249 8.24 -11.88 -25.46
N ILE A 250 8.52 -13.08 -25.96
CA ILE A 250 9.33 -14.05 -25.22
C ILE A 250 10.77 -13.59 -25.34
N LEU A 251 11.45 -13.37 -24.21
CA LEU A 251 12.89 -13.14 -24.22
C LEU A 251 13.56 -14.39 -24.80
N LYS A 252 14.06 -14.27 -26.03
CA LYS A 252 14.87 -15.28 -26.69
C LYS A 252 16.20 -14.62 -27.04
N PHE A 253 17.27 -15.10 -26.42
CA PHE A 253 18.60 -14.75 -26.90
C PHE A 253 18.76 -15.28 -28.33
N MET A 254 19.46 -14.53 -29.18
CA MET A 254 19.72 -14.99 -30.53
C MET A 254 20.56 -16.26 -30.46
N PRO A 255 20.26 -17.29 -31.29
CA PRO A 255 21.07 -18.49 -31.33
C PRO A 255 22.51 -18.12 -31.74
N ASP A 256 23.45 -18.84 -31.15
CA ASP A 256 24.81 -18.86 -31.65
C ASP A 256 24.94 -19.95 -32.71
N ASP A 257 24.82 -19.55 -33.98
CA ASP A 257 24.94 -20.44 -35.12
C ASP A 257 26.39 -20.94 -35.33
N ASN A 258 27.32 -20.63 -34.40
CA ASN A 258 28.73 -21.00 -34.46
C ASN A 258 29.38 -20.64 -35.80
N LEU A 259 29.04 -19.46 -36.34
CA LEU A 259 29.57 -18.98 -37.61
C LEU A 259 31.08 -18.82 -37.52
N LYS A 260 31.81 -19.76 -38.12
CA LYS A 260 33.28 -19.80 -38.14
C LYS A 260 33.88 -18.89 -39.21
N LYS A 261 33.60 -17.59 -39.12
CA LYS A 261 34.32 -16.59 -39.90
C LYS A 261 35.52 -16.10 -39.06
N SER A 262 36.71 -16.33 -39.58
CA SER A 262 37.94 -15.81 -38.96
C SER A 262 37.99 -14.30 -39.15
N ALA A 263 38.16 -13.58 -38.04
CA ALA A 263 38.37 -12.14 -38.02
C ALA A 263 39.70 -11.85 -37.30
N LYS A 264 40.25 -10.66 -37.53
CA LYS A 264 41.48 -10.22 -36.87
C LYS A 264 41.31 -10.24 -35.35
N THR A 265 42.21 -10.94 -34.65
CA THR A 265 42.23 -10.97 -33.19
C THR A 265 42.27 -9.56 -32.63
N THR A 266 41.38 -9.26 -31.69
CA THR A 266 41.36 -7.98 -30.99
C THR A 266 41.25 -8.20 -29.50
N THR A 267 41.93 -7.33 -28.78
CA THR A 267 42.11 -7.43 -27.35
C THR A 267 41.65 -6.13 -26.72
N VAL A 268 40.73 -6.22 -25.76
CA VAL A 268 40.15 -5.07 -25.06
C VAL A 268 40.34 -5.27 -23.56
N PRO A 269 41.10 -4.40 -22.87
CA PRO A 269 41.17 -4.43 -21.41
C PRO A 269 39.88 -3.85 -20.82
N ILE A 270 39.34 -4.54 -19.82
CA ILE A 270 38.26 -4.05 -18.96
C ILE A 270 38.78 -3.90 -17.54
N VAL A 271 38.37 -2.83 -16.88
CA VAL A 271 38.74 -2.53 -15.50
C VAL A 271 37.55 -2.86 -14.60
N LEU A 272 37.73 -3.79 -13.68
CA LEU A 272 36.73 -4.14 -12.67
C LEU A 272 37.19 -3.63 -11.31
N ARG A 273 36.30 -2.97 -10.57
CA ARG A 273 36.58 -2.37 -9.26
C ARG A 273 35.66 -2.94 -8.20
N GLU A 274 36.25 -3.35 -7.08
CA GLU A 274 35.52 -3.55 -5.82
C GLU A 274 35.53 -2.21 -5.08
N GLU A 275 34.36 -1.62 -4.85
CA GLU A 275 34.25 -0.26 -4.29
C GLU A 275 33.68 -0.25 -2.86
N ALA A 276 33.24 -1.39 -2.34
CA ALA A 276 32.62 -1.47 -1.02
C ALA A 276 33.62 -1.80 0.11
N GLY A 277 34.89 -2.04 -0.22
CA GLY A 277 35.93 -2.36 0.77
C GLY A 277 35.76 -3.73 1.40
N ILE A 278 35.10 -4.68 0.72
CA ILE A 278 34.85 -6.03 1.24
C ILE A 278 35.43 -7.09 0.30
N PRO A 279 35.93 -8.22 0.84
CA PRO A 279 36.36 -9.32 -0.01
C PRO A 279 35.14 -9.92 -0.73
N ARG A 280 35.34 -10.32 -1.99
CA ARG A 280 34.34 -11.06 -2.75
C ARG A 280 34.93 -12.36 -3.26
N THR A 281 34.17 -13.44 -3.17
CA THR A 281 34.57 -14.75 -3.67
C THR A 281 33.53 -15.23 -4.66
N GLN A 282 33.96 -15.60 -5.86
CA GLN A 282 33.12 -16.06 -6.97
C GLN A 282 31.94 -15.12 -7.22
N ALA A 283 32.19 -13.80 -7.20
CA ALA A 283 31.16 -12.77 -7.36
C ALA A 283 30.57 -12.82 -8.77
N PRO A 284 29.30 -13.23 -8.95
CA PRO A 284 28.70 -13.29 -10.26
C PRO A 284 28.58 -11.89 -10.85
N THR A 285 29.09 -11.70 -12.04
CA THR A 285 29.12 -10.41 -12.73
C THR A 285 28.61 -10.58 -14.14
N SER A 286 27.74 -9.68 -14.59
CA SER A 286 27.23 -9.63 -15.95
C SER A 286 27.43 -8.22 -16.50
N PHE A 287 27.90 -8.10 -17.75
CA PHE A 287 28.10 -6.80 -18.37
C PHE A 287 27.95 -6.88 -19.90
N GLY A 288 27.49 -5.77 -20.49
CA GLY A 288 27.40 -5.61 -21.94
C GLY A 288 28.77 -5.36 -22.56
N PHE A 289 29.09 -6.07 -23.64
CA PHE A 289 30.29 -5.87 -24.43
C PHE A 289 29.94 -5.65 -25.90
N PRO A 290 30.14 -4.43 -26.43
CA PRO A 290 29.90 -4.13 -27.84
C PRO A 290 31.05 -4.62 -28.71
N THR A 291 30.72 -5.09 -29.91
CA THR A 291 31.69 -5.54 -30.90
C THR A 291 31.52 -4.81 -32.23
N PRO A 292 32.64 -4.39 -32.87
CA PRO A 292 32.60 -3.82 -34.20
C PRO A 292 31.99 -4.77 -35.24
N LYS A 293 31.40 -4.18 -36.28
CA LYS A 293 30.84 -4.92 -37.42
C LYS A 293 31.93 -5.78 -38.07
N ALA A 294 31.55 -6.97 -38.53
CA ALA A 294 32.40 -7.99 -39.15
C ALA A 294 33.52 -8.59 -38.26
N GLN A 295 33.47 -8.42 -36.92
CA GLN A 295 34.58 -8.82 -36.06
C GLN A 295 34.35 -10.05 -35.17
N LEU A 296 33.10 -10.28 -34.75
CA LEU A 296 32.74 -11.40 -33.89
C LEU A 296 31.50 -12.06 -34.48
N PHE A 297 31.55 -13.36 -34.77
CA PHE A 297 30.43 -14.07 -35.40
C PHE A 297 29.82 -15.13 -34.49
N SER A 298 30.63 -15.63 -33.55
CA SER A 298 30.26 -16.65 -32.56
C SER A 298 30.74 -16.26 -31.16
N THR A 299 29.97 -16.59 -30.12
CA THR A 299 30.38 -16.44 -28.72
C THR A 299 31.54 -17.35 -28.34
N THR A 300 31.75 -18.45 -29.08
CA THR A 300 32.93 -19.31 -28.91
C THR A 300 34.23 -18.60 -29.28
N GLN A 301 34.17 -17.44 -29.94
CA GLN A 301 35.35 -16.64 -30.26
C GLN A 301 35.70 -15.62 -29.16
N ILE A 302 35.03 -15.67 -28.01
CA ILE A 302 35.28 -14.79 -26.86
C ILE A 302 36.11 -15.54 -25.81
N LYS A 303 37.18 -14.90 -25.34
CA LYS A 303 37.99 -15.35 -24.21
C LYS A 303 38.16 -14.22 -23.21
N LEU A 304 37.94 -14.50 -21.93
CA LEU A 304 38.33 -13.63 -20.83
C LEU A 304 39.65 -14.13 -20.26
N ILE A 305 40.63 -13.24 -20.15
CA ILE A 305 41.98 -13.56 -19.67
C ILE A 305 42.26 -12.68 -18.44
N ASN A 306 42.73 -13.29 -17.36
CA ASN A 306 43.10 -12.58 -16.13
C ASN A 306 44.50 -11.93 -16.24
N GLU A 307 44.95 -11.27 -15.17
CA GLU A 307 46.25 -10.61 -15.12
C GLU A 307 47.43 -11.60 -15.24
N SER A 308 47.24 -12.88 -14.92
CA SER A 308 48.27 -13.93 -15.04
C SER A 308 48.31 -14.59 -16.42
N GLY A 309 47.50 -14.13 -17.38
CA GLY A 309 47.39 -14.72 -18.71
C GLY A 309 46.54 -16.00 -18.78
N SER A 310 45.88 -16.38 -17.68
CA SER A 310 45.02 -17.55 -17.59
C SER A 310 43.59 -17.23 -18.03
N GLN A 311 42.94 -18.20 -18.68
CA GLN A 311 41.57 -18.06 -19.14
C GLN A 311 40.57 -18.15 -17.97
N ILE A 312 39.63 -17.22 -17.93
CA ILE A 312 38.50 -17.17 -17.01
C ILE A 312 37.31 -17.84 -17.68
N GLN A 313 36.60 -18.69 -16.94
CA GLN A 313 35.34 -19.27 -17.42
C GLN A 313 34.29 -18.18 -17.62
N SER A 314 33.58 -18.24 -18.75
CA SER A 314 32.66 -17.17 -19.11
C SER A 314 31.57 -17.66 -20.04
N GLN A 315 30.37 -17.15 -19.86
CA GLN A 315 29.24 -17.37 -20.75
C GLN A 315 28.92 -16.05 -21.44
N ALA A 316 28.51 -16.09 -22.71
CA ALA A 316 28.03 -14.91 -23.40
C ALA A 316 26.69 -15.20 -24.08
N ASP A 317 25.75 -14.27 -24.00
CA ASP A 317 24.54 -14.28 -24.83
C ASP A 317 24.62 -13.23 -25.92
N ILE A 318 24.04 -13.53 -27.08
CA ILE A 318 23.93 -12.62 -28.20
C ILE A 318 22.67 -11.77 -28.04
N MET A 319 22.85 -10.47 -27.83
CA MET A 319 21.75 -9.52 -27.61
C MET A 319 21.20 -9.01 -28.94
N ASN A 320 22.08 -8.72 -29.90
CA ASN A 320 21.73 -8.42 -31.28
C ASN A 320 22.92 -8.59 -32.22
N ARG A 321 22.63 -8.59 -33.53
CA ARG A 321 23.60 -8.66 -34.62
C ARG A 321 23.56 -7.41 -35.48
N TRP A 322 24.66 -7.14 -36.17
CA TRP A 322 24.70 -6.26 -37.32
C TRP A 322 23.98 -6.91 -38.52
N ASP A 323 23.75 -6.10 -39.55
CA ASP A 323 23.16 -6.50 -40.84
C ASP A 323 23.99 -7.54 -41.62
N ASP A 324 25.30 -7.66 -41.34
CA ASP A 324 26.18 -8.69 -41.92
C ASP A 324 26.19 -10.02 -41.12
N GLY A 325 25.37 -10.11 -40.08
CA GLY A 325 25.29 -11.25 -39.18
C GLY A 325 26.36 -11.32 -38.09
N SER A 326 27.34 -10.41 -38.08
CA SER A 326 28.28 -10.29 -36.95
C SER A 326 27.56 -9.83 -35.69
N ILE A 327 28.03 -10.27 -34.54
CA ILE A 327 27.49 -9.89 -33.24
C ILE A 327 27.79 -8.40 -33.01
N ARG A 328 26.78 -7.65 -32.54
CA ARG A 328 26.90 -6.23 -32.23
C ARG A 328 27.00 -5.98 -30.72
N TRP A 329 26.16 -6.67 -29.95
CA TRP A 329 26.19 -6.62 -28.49
C TRP A 329 26.12 -8.03 -27.92
N THR A 330 27.01 -8.28 -26.97
CA THR A 330 27.01 -9.47 -26.12
C THR A 330 26.76 -9.11 -24.68
N ASN A 331 26.12 -10.00 -23.94
CA ASN A 331 26.09 -9.95 -22.48
C ASN A 331 27.03 -11.02 -21.94
N ILE A 332 28.17 -10.61 -21.40
CA ILE A 332 29.20 -11.50 -20.85
C ILE A 332 28.92 -11.74 -19.38
N LYS A 333 29.04 -12.99 -18.94
CA LYS A 333 28.80 -13.46 -17.58
C LYS A 333 30.00 -14.26 -17.10
N ALA A 334 30.55 -13.90 -15.95
CA ALA A 334 31.65 -14.59 -15.31
C ALA A 334 31.62 -14.36 -13.79
N ALA A 335 32.40 -15.13 -13.04
CA ALA A 335 32.60 -14.95 -11.62
C ALA A 335 34.02 -14.43 -11.34
N PHE A 336 34.14 -13.50 -10.39
CA PHE A 336 35.42 -12.88 -10.04
C PHE A 336 35.65 -12.86 -8.53
N ASP A 337 36.90 -13.05 -8.11
CA ASP A 337 37.32 -12.88 -6.72
C ASP A 337 37.92 -11.48 -6.54
N PHE A 338 37.61 -10.78 -5.45
CA PHE A 338 38.19 -9.49 -5.12
C PHE A 338 38.69 -9.45 -3.67
N LYS A 339 39.85 -8.82 -3.47
CA LYS A 339 40.22 -8.27 -2.16
C LYS A 339 39.45 -6.95 -1.95
N PRO A 340 39.29 -6.49 -0.69
CA PRO A 340 38.77 -5.15 -0.40
C PRO A 340 39.41 -4.07 -1.26
N ASN A 341 38.60 -3.19 -1.87
CA ASN A 341 39.06 -2.06 -2.69
C ASN A 341 39.94 -2.44 -3.90
N GLN A 342 39.95 -3.71 -4.31
CA GLN A 342 40.81 -4.17 -5.38
C GLN A 342 40.31 -3.68 -6.74
N THR A 343 41.25 -3.18 -7.55
CA THR A 343 41.06 -3.01 -9.00
C THR A 343 41.71 -4.19 -9.73
N ARG A 344 40.98 -4.77 -10.68
CA ARG A 344 41.44 -5.84 -11.57
C ARG A 344 41.38 -5.41 -13.02
N ILE A 345 42.30 -5.94 -13.82
CA ILE A 345 42.29 -5.79 -15.28
C ILE A 345 42.03 -7.16 -15.87
N VAL A 346 40.88 -7.30 -16.52
CA VAL A 346 40.53 -8.49 -17.27
C VAL A 346 40.62 -8.14 -18.74
N THR A 347 41.17 -9.04 -19.54
CA THR A 347 41.38 -8.82 -20.96
C THR A 347 40.39 -9.66 -21.76
N ILE A 348 39.55 -9.02 -22.56
CA ILE A 348 38.66 -9.71 -23.51
C ILE A 348 39.40 -9.85 -24.83
N ARG A 349 39.59 -11.10 -25.28
CA ARG A 349 40.13 -11.42 -26.61
C ARG A 349 39.01 -11.96 -27.49
N ILE A 350 38.87 -11.38 -28.68
CA ILE A 350 37.90 -11.78 -29.70
C ILE A 350 38.58 -12.12 -31.02
N GLY A 351 37.97 -12.99 -31.83
CA GLY A 351 38.40 -13.33 -33.20
C GLY A 351 39.11 -14.68 -33.34
N GLU A 352 39.40 -15.37 -32.23
CA GLU A 352 39.99 -16.71 -32.20
C GLU A 352 39.05 -17.69 -31.50
N ASP A 353 38.84 -18.86 -32.11
CA ASP A 353 38.06 -19.92 -31.50
C ASP A 353 38.61 -20.31 -30.12
N ASN A 354 37.71 -20.40 -29.15
CA ASN A 354 37.95 -20.94 -27.83
C ASN A 354 37.76 -22.46 -27.89
N THR A 355 38.87 -23.17 -28.01
CA THR A 355 38.89 -24.63 -28.09
C THR A 355 38.84 -25.31 -26.72
N GLN A 356 38.91 -24.55 -25.62
CA GLN A 356 38.87 -25.13 -24.28
C GLN A 356 37.43 -25.41 -23.85
N PRO A 357 37.09 -26.67 -23.51
CA PRO A 357 35.77 -27.00 -22.97
C PRO A 357 35.53 -26.24 -21.66
N GLN A 358 34.37 -25.58 -21.56
CA GLN A 358 33.96 -25.00 -20.29
C GLN A 358 33.39 -26.10 -19.39
N LYS A 359 34.14 -26.46 -18.36
CA LYS A 359 33.65 -27.34 -17.30
C LYS A 359 32.76 -26.53 -16.37
N SER A 360 31.54 -26.98 -16.12
CA SER A 360 30.64 -26.34 -15.18
C SER A 360 29.92 -27.38 -14.34
N ASN A 361 29.77 -27.08 -13.05
CA ASN A 361 28.89 -27.82 -12.15
C ASN A 361 27.44 -27.32 -12.23
N LEU A 362 27.17 -26.26 -13.00
CA LEU A 362 25.82 -25.77 -13.26
C LEU A 362 25.10 -26.65 -14.27
N LEU A 363 24.08 -27.36 -13.81
CA LEU A 363 23.26 -28.26 -14.61
C LEU A 363 21.79 -27.91 -14.42
N VAL A 364 21.05 -27.81 -15.53
CA VAL A 364 19.60 -27.63 -15.53
C VAL A 364 18.98 -28.79 -16.32
N LYS A 365 18.08 -29.54 -15.68
CA LYS A 365 17.33 -30.63 -16.29
C LYS A 365 15.83 -30.40 -16.09
N GLN A 366 15.05 -30.56 -17.16
CA GLN A 366 13.60 -30.42 -17.11
C GLN A 366 12.94 -31.69 -17.63
N GLU A 367 12.19 -32.37 -16.76
CA GLU A 367 11.52 -33.64 -17.05
C GLU A 367 10.20 -33.72 -16.27
N ASN A 368 9.11 -34.18 -16.90
CA ASN A 368 7.83 -34.47 -16.25
C ASN A 368 7.25 -33.35 -15.36
N GLY A 369 7.42 -32.09 -15.74
CA GLY A 369 6.95 -30.94 -14.95
C GLY A 369 7.83 -30.60 -13.75
N ILE A 370 9.06 -31.09 -13.71
CA ILE A 370 10.05 -30.79 -12.68
C ILE A 370 11.29 -30.21 -13.35
N ILE A 371 11.78 -29.09 -12.84
CA ILE A 371 13.06 -28.50 -13.21
C ILE A 371 14.01 -28.68 -12.04
N ASN A 372 15.08 -29.44 -12.25
CA ASN A 372 16.18 -29.62 -11.31
C ASN A 372 17.36 -28.77 -11.75
N ILE A 373 17.88 -27.97 -10.83
CA ILE A 373 19.04 -27.12 -11.01
C ILE A 373 20.09 -27.52 -9.98
N SER A 374 21.29 -27.83 -10.42
CA SER A 374 22.43 -28.08 -9.55
C SER A 374 23.51 -27.07 -9.88
N THR A 375 24.04 -26.35 -8.89
CA THR A 375 25.14 -25.38 -9.06
C THR A 375 26.50 -25.92 -8.63
N GLY A 376 26.52 -27.09 -7.98
CA GLY A 376 27.68 -27.63 -7.25
C GLY A 376 27.68 -27.30 -5.74
N LYS A 377 27.02 -26.20 -5.32
CA LYS A 377 26.87 -25.83 -3.89
C LYS A 377 25.42 -25.77 -3.40
N LEU A 378 24.49 -25.54 -4.32
CA LEU A 378 23.05 -25.46 -4.14
C LEU A 378 22.36 -26.33 -5.20
N ASP A 379 21.46 -27.19 -4.76
CA ASP A 379 20.46 -27.85 -5.58
C ASP A 379 19.12 -27.14 -5.41
N ALA A 380 18.36 -26.98 -6.49
CA ALA A 380 17.04 -26.39 -6.48
C ALA A 380 16.08 -27.20 -7.35
N THR A 381 14.84 -27.31 -6.90
CA THR A 381 13.77 -28.01 -7.61
C THR A 381 12.56 -27.10 -7.73
N ILE A 382 12.05 -26.96 -8.96
CA ILE A 382 10.80 -26.29 -9.27
C ILE A 382 9.84 -27.34 -9.81
N ASN A 383 8.80 -27.66 -9.05
CA ASN A 383 7.77 -28.63 -9.42
C ASN A 383 6.51 -27.90 -9.90
N THR A 384 6.17 -27.99 -11.18
CA THR A 384 5.00 -27.31 -11.75
C THR A 384 3.67 -28.02 -11.44
N ASN A 385 3.72 -29.25 -10.94
CA ASN A 385 2.55 -30.08 -10.65
C ASN A 385 2.11 -29.97 -9.18
N ALA A 386 3.07 -29.88 -8.26
CA ALA A 386 2.87 -29.66 -6.83
C ALA A 386 3.67 -28.42 -6.40
N PHE A 387 3.16 -27.25 -6.76
CA PHE A 387 3.94 -26.03 -6.79
C PHE A 387 4.08 -25.39 -5.40
N SER A 388 5.27 -25.50 -4.80
CA SER A 388 5.72 -24.74 -3.64
C SER A 388 6.67 -23.60 -4.02
N PHE A 389 6.50 -23.05 -5.23
CA PHE A 389 7.39 -22.09 -5.89
C PHE A 389 8.82 -22.59 -6.16
N ALA A 390 9.61 -22.84 -5.12
CA ALA A 390 10.90 -23.51 -5.24
C ALA A 390 11.29 -24.22 -3.94
N THR A 391 11.92 -25.38 -4.08
CA THR A 391 12.61 -26.08 -3.00
C THR A 391 14.12 -25.93 -3.19
N LEU A 392 14.84 -25.45 -2.18
CA LEU A 392 16.27 -25.19 -2.20
C LEU A 392 16.99 -26.10 -1.20
N THR A 393 18.06 -26.77 -1.64
CA THR A 393 18.82 -27.71 -0.80
C THR A 393 20.31 -27.45 -0.98
N ALA A 394 20.97 -26.93 0.04
CA ALA A 394 22.43 -26.89 0.07
C ALA A 394 23.00 -28.28 0.40
N LYS A 395 24.22 -28.58 -0.07
CA LYS A 395 24.84 -29.91 0.08
C LYS A 395 24.86 -30.38 1.55
N GLY A 396 24.19 -31.49 1.82
CA GLY A 396 24.10 -32.10 3.16
C GLY A 396 23.25 -31.32 4.16
N LYS A 397 22.37 -30.42 3.69
CA LYS A 397 21.48 -29.59 4.52
C LYS A 397 20.01 -29.93 4.27
N GLN A 398 19.14 -29.47 5.16
CA GLN A 398 17.69 -29.62 5.01
C GLN A 398 17.16 -28.73 3.88
N PRO A 399 16.13 -29.18 3.14
CA PRO A 399 15.48 -28.38 2.11
C PRO A 399 14.73 -27.19 2.72
N LEU A 400 14.74 -26.07 2.00
CA LEU A 400 13.99 -24.85 2.28
C LEU A 400 12.92 -24.66 1.20
N GLU A 401 11.70 -24.36 1.63
CA GLU A 401 10.62 -23.98 0.72
C GLU A 401 10.47 -22.46 0.71
N LEU A 402 10.39 -21.88 -0.49
CA LEU A 402 10.10 -20.46 -0.69
C LEU A 402 8.65 -20.31 -1.12
N ILE A 403 7.83 -19.59 -0.38
CA ILE A 403 6.42 -19.39 -0.72
C ILE A 403 6.08 -17.92 -0.63
N ALA A 404 5.44 -17.35 -1.66
CA ALA A 404 4.91 -16.00 -1.54
C ALA A 404 3.44 -16.01 -1.11
N ILE A 405 3.11 -15.09 -0.20
CA ILE A 405 1.80 -14.95 0.42
C ILE A 405 1.40 -13.48 0.34
N LEU A 406 0.19 -13.22 -0.13
CA LEU A 406 -0.42 -11.91 -0.16
C LEU A 406 -1.67 -11.96 0.71
N MET A 407 -1.77 -11.03 1.66
CA MET A 407 -2.95 -10.89 2.52
C MET A 407 -3.79 -9.72 2.03
N ASP A 408 -5.08 -9.96 1.79
CA ASP A 408 -6.00 -8.88 1.47
C ASP A 408 -6.38 -8.06 2.72
N GLU A 409 -7.21 -7.05 2.55
CA GLU A 409 -7.70 -6.19 3.64
C GLU A 409 -8.59 -6.92 4.65
N GLN A 410 -9.23 -8.03 4.27
CA GLN A 410 -10.06 -8.86 5.15
C GLN A 410 -9.23 -9.89 5.90
N GLY A 411 -7.90 -9.92 5.70
CA GLY A 411 -6.99 -10.92 6.27
C GLY A 411 -7.08 -12.27 5.57
N LYS A 412 -7.68 -12.35 4.38
CA LYS A 412 -7.73 -13.56 3.58
C LYS A 412 -6.37 -13.77 2.90
N GLN A 413 -5.90 -15.00 2.97
CA GLN A 413 -4.60 -15.40 2.43
C GLN A 413 -4.71 -15.84 0.97
N HIS A 414 -3.92 -15.19 0.10
CA HIS A 414 -3.68 -15.61 -1.28
C HIS A 414 -2.22 -16.09 -1.42
N SER A 415 -2.01 -17.35 -1.79
CA SER A 415 -0.67 -17.96 -1.87
C SER A 415 -0.36 -18.44 -3.27
N THR A 416 0.93 -18.38 -3.63
CA THR A 416 1.43 -18.97 -4.87
C THR A 416 1.27 -20.49 -4.93
N ARG A 417 1.04 -21.16 -3.79
CA ARG A 417 0.83 -22.63 -3.72
C ARG A 417 -0.54 -23.08 -4.18
N ASN A 418 -1.53 -22.21 -4.10
CA ASN A 418 -2.93 -22.61 -4.28
C ASN A 418 -3.33 -22.73 -5.75
N LEU A 419 -2.47 -22.29 -6.67
CA LEU A 419 -2.68 -22.44 -8.10
C LEU A 419 -1.35 -22.75 -8.79
N LYS A 420 -1.38 -23.68 -9.75
CA LYS A 420 -0.22 -23.96 -10.60
C LYS A 420 0.20 -22.69 -11.36
N PRO A 421 1.51 -22.49 -11.63
CA PRO A 421 1.97 -21.37 -12.43
C PRO A 421 1.39 -21.44 -13.85
N GLU A 422 1.05 -20.28 -14.41
CA GLU A 422 0.61 -20.13 -15.79
C GLU A 422 1.74 -20.48 -16.77
N SER A 423 2.99 -20.15 -16.40
CA SER A 423 4.15 -20.56 -17.19
C SER A 423 5.42 -20.69 -16.35
N VAL A 424 6.24 -21.67 -16.70
CA VAL A 424 7.62 -21.82 -16.22
C VAL A 424 8.52 -21.99 -17.43
N ARG A 425 9.58 -21.18 -17.52
CA ARG A 425 10.46 -21.10 -18.69
C ARG A 425 11.91 -20.95 -18.27
N ILE A 426 12.80 -21.67 -18.94
CA ILE A 426 14.25 -21.40 -18.89
C ILE A 426 14.51 -20.21 -19.81
N GLU A 427 14.80 -19.03 -19.27
CA GLU A 427 15.12 -17.83 -20.08
C GLU A 427 16.57 -17.84 -20.54
N SER A 428 17.49 -18.35 -19.70
CA SER A 428 18.90 -18.52 -20.04
C SER A 428 19.43 -19.78 -19.38
N THR A 429 20.27 -20.53 -20.09
CA THR A 429 21.07 -21.61 -19.54
C THR A 429 22.46 -21.55 -20.13
N GLY A 430 23.48 -21.85 -19.33
CA GLY A 430 24.86 -21.92 -19.75
C GLY A 430 25.78 -22.22 -18.59
N PRO A 431 27.10 -22.27 -18.84
CA PRO A 431 28.07 -22.80 -17.89
C PRO A 431 28.31 -21.90 -16.67
N GLN A 432 27.84 -20.64 -16.65
CA GLN A 432 28.10 -19.72 -15.53
C GLN A 432 26.83 -19.25 -14.84
N LYS A 433 25.73 -19.06 -15.59
CA LYS A 433 24.45 -18.60 -15.07
C LYS A 433 23.28 -19.27 -15.79
N ALA A 434 22.27 -19.65 -15.02
CA ALA A 434 20.98 -20.07 -15.52
C ALA A 434 19.88 -19.22 -14.88
N THR A 435 18.86 -18.85 -15.66
CA THR A 435 17.72 -18.05 -15.19
C THR A 435 16.42 -18.74 -15.54
N ILE A 436 15.62 -19.02 -14.52
CA ILE A 436 14.29 -19.62 -14.65
C ILE A 436 13.24 -18.56 -14.34
N ARG A 437 12.33 -18.34 -15.28
CA ARG A 437 11.20 -17.44 -15.12
C ARG A 437 9.93 -18.23 -14.78
N ILE A 438 9.21 -17.76 -13.78
CA ILE A 438 7.92 -18.29 -13.36
C ILE A 438 6.88 -17.17 -13.43
N GLN A 439 5.70 -17.46 -13.98
CA GLN A 439 4.52 -16.60 -13.94
C GLN A 439 3.35 -17.37 -13.34
N GLY A 440 2.62 -16.76 -12.42
CA GLY A 440 1.41 -17.36 -11.83
C GLY A 440 0.60 -16.33 -11.06
N ASN A 441 -0.36 -16.80 -10.26
CA ASN A 441 -1.25 -15.95 -9.49
C ASN A 441 -1.15 -16.23 -7.98
N TYR A 442 -1.39 -15.21 -7.18
CA TYR A 442 -1.72 -15.37 -5.76
C TYR A 442 -3.19 -15.79 -5.68
N ALA A 443 -3.45 -17.01 -5.25
CA ALA A 443 -4.81 -17.55 -5.19
C ALA A 443 -5.20 -17.92 -3.76
N ASP A 444 -6.47 -17.78 -3.41
CA ASP A 444 -7.00 -18.28 -2.14
C ASP A 444 -7.08 -19.82 -2.12
N GLN A 445 -7.57 -20.42 -1.03
CA GLN A 445 -7.69 -21.87 -0.90
C GLN A 445 -8.66 -22.51 -1.89
N GLU A 446 -9.58 -21.72 -2.48
CA GLU A 446 -10.54 -22.18 -3.49
C GLU A 446 -9.95 -22.07 -4.91
N GLY A 447 -8.74 -21.50 -5.05
CA GLY A 447 -8.07 -21.28 -6.33
C GLY A 447 -8.45 -19.97 -7.01
N SER A 448 -9.17 -19.06 -6.32
CA SER A 448 -9.54 -17.75 -6.86
C SER A 448 -8.36 -16.79 -6.83
N PRO A 449 -7.88 -16.29 -7.99
CA PRO A 449 -6.74 -15.39 -8.05
C PRO A 449 -7.11 -13.98 -7.62
N LEU A 450 -6.17 -13.28 -6.98
CA LEU A 450 -6.27 -11.84 -6.69
C LEU A 450 -5.27 -11.04 -7.54
N PHE A 451 -3.97 -11.27 -7.35
CA PHE A 451 -2.89 -10.63 -8.09
C PHE A 451 -2.09 -11.65 -8.90
N THR A 452 -1.29 -11.16 -9.86
CA THR A 452 -0.34 -11.97 -10.65
C THR A 452 1.10 -11.70 -10.17
N TYR A 453 1.96 -12.71 -10.23
CA TYR A 453 3.39 -12.56 -10.00
C TYR A 453 4.22 -13.03 -11.20
N ILE A 454 5.38 -12.40 -11.34
CA ILE A 454 6.48 -12.80 -12.21
C ILE A 454 7.72 -12.88 -11.35
N ALA A 455 8.33 -14.07 -11.28
CA ALA A 455 9.60 -14.27 -10.60
C ALA A 455 10.68 -14.73 -11.57
N ARG A 456 11.92 -14.27 -11.37
CA ARG A 456 13.11 -14.80 -12.05
C ARG A 456 14.11 -15.29 -11.02
N LEU A 457 14.41 -16.57 -11.08
CA LEU A 457 15.40 -17.24 -10.23
C LEU A 457 16.67 -17.40 -11.05
N SER A 458 17.74 -16.73 -10.62
CA SER A 458 19.05 -16.80 -11.23
C SER A 458 20.01 -17.61 -10.35
N PHE A 459 20.56 -18.67 -10.94
CA PHE A 459 21.51 -19.59 -10.32
C PHE A 459 22.88 -19.43 -10.97
N PHE A 460 23.94 -19.58 -10.17
CA PHE A 460 25.32 -19.34 -10.61
C PHE A 460 26.19 -20.55 -10.35
N ALA A 461 27.10 -20.87 -11.27
CA ALA A 461 28.01 -21.99 -11.11
C ALA A 461 28.87 -21.84 -9.84
N ASP A 462 29.07 -22.94 -9.12
CA ASP A 462 29.90 -23.04 -7.91
C ASP A 462 29.54 -22.02 -6.82
N SER A 463 28.27 -21.61 -6.75
CA SER A 463 27.76 -20.62 -5.80
C SER A 463 26.51 -21.12 -5.07
N PRO A 464 26.36 -20.85 -3.76
CA PRO A 464 25.10 -21.10 -3.04
C PRO A 464 24.08 -19.98 -3.25
N LEU A 465 24.41 -18.92 -4.01
CA LEU A 465 23.56 -17.76 -4.20
C LEU A 465 22.39 -18.09 -5.16
N LEU A 466 21.18 -17.74 -4.72
CA LEU A 466 20.02 -17.55 -5.57
C LEU A 466 19.74 -16.05 -5.63
N ASP A 467 19.74 -15.49 -6.83
CA ASP A 467 19.25 -14.14 -7.07
C ASP A 467 17.78 -14.21 -7.53
N LEU A 468 16.91 -13.46 -6.84
CA LEU A 468 15.46 -13.52 -7.00
C LEU A 468 14.92 -12.13 -7.35
N GLU A 469 14.51 -11.96 -8.60
CA GLU A 469 13.73 -10.80 -9.02
C GLU A 469 12.25 -11.13 -8.87
N TRP A 470 11.52 -10.30 -8.12
CA TRP A 470 10.09 -10.48 -7.89
C TRP A 470 9.29 -9.27 -8.39
N THR A 471 8.32 -9.53 -9.27
CA THR A 471 7.37 -8.53 -9.77
C THR A 471 5.96 -8.96 -9.40
N THR A 472 5.24 -8.10 -8.69
CA THR A 472 3.82 -8.26 -8.40
C THR A 472 3.02 -7.32 -9.29
N ILE A 473 1.96 -7.83 -9.89
CA ILE A 473 1.06 -7.09 -10.78
C ILE A 473 -0.31 -7.12 -10.14
N ASN A 474 -0.85 -5.95 -9.79
CA ASN A 474 -2.24 -5.84 -9.39
C ASN A 474 -3.13 -6.11 -10.62
N THR A 475 -3.69 -7.31 -10.69
CA THR A 475 -4.64 -7.76 -11.71
C THR A 475 -6.08 -7.83 -11.16
N ALA A 476 -6.32 -7.26 -9.98
CA ALA A 476 -7.64 -7.14 -9.38
C ALA A 476 -8.37 -5.94 -9.99
N LEU A 477 -8.99 -6.16 -11.16
CA LEU A 477 -9.57 -5.08 -11.96
C LEU A 477 -11.00 -4.68 -11.53
N ALA A 478 -11.53 -5.24 -10.44
CA ALA A 478 -12.90 -4.97 -10.01
C ALA A 478 -13.11 -3.51 -9.56
N ASN A 479 -12.10 -2.94 -8.91
CA ASN A 479 -12.06 -1.56 -8.43
C ASN A 479 -10.71 -0.92 -8.78
N GLU A 480 -10.66 0.41 -8.78
CA GLU A 480 -9.46 1.21 -9.03
C GLU A 480 -8.36 0.95 -7.98
N PHE A 481 -8.76 0.86 -6.71
CA PHE A 481 -7.86 0.51 -5.62
C PHE A 481 -8.15 -0.89 -5.09
N THR A 482 -7.10 -1.66 -4.84
CA THR A 482 -7.15 -2.94 -4.13
C THR A 482 -6.19 -2.88 -2.99
N ASP A 483 -6.72 -2.92 -1.78
CA ASP A 483 -5.95 -2.86 -0.54
C ASP A 483 -5.43 -4.24 -0.15
N VAL A 484 -4.18 -4.28 0.28
CA VAL A 484 -3.49 -5.47 0.78
C VAL A 484 -2.79 -5.11 2.08
N THR A 485 -2.78 -6.04 3.02
CA THR A 485 -2.17 -5.83 4.34
C THR A 485 -0.71 -6.29 4.38
N SER A 486 -0.36 -7.33 3.63
CA SER A 486 1.02 -7.79 3.50
C SER A 486 1.30 -8.48 2.17
N LEU A 487 2.56 -8.44 1.76
CA LEU A 487 3.14 -9.30 0.74
C LEU A 487 4.44 -9.88 1.31
N GLU A 488 4.43 -11.19 1.54
CA GLU A 488 5.47 -11.90 2.25
C GLU A 488 6.13 -12.94 1.34
N LEU A 489 7.45 -13.07 1.48
CA LEU A 489 8.19 -14.24 0.99
C LEU A 489 8.56 -15.08 2.22
N LYS A 490 7.85 -16.19 2.42
CA LYS A 490 8.03 -17.08 3.55
C LYS A 490 9.06 -18.15 3.25
N LEU A 491 10.03 -18.30 4.15
CA LEU A 491 10.98 -19.41 4.18
C LEU A 491 10.79 -20.24 5.44
N ASN A 492 10.61 -21.54 5.30
CA ASN A 492 10.49 -22.45 6.43
C ASN A 492 11.87 -23.04 6.77
N ILE A 493 12.50 -22.55 7.85
CA ILE A 493 13.79 -23.03 8.33
C ILE A 493 13.57 -23.83 9.62
N LYS A 494 13.89 -25.13 9.59
CA LYS A 494 13.80 -26.01 10.76
C LYS A 494 14.99 -25.80 11.69
N ASP A 495 14.79 -26.05 12.98
CA ASP A 495 15.84 -26.02 14.02
C ASP A 495 16.62 -24.71 14.06
N ALA A 496 15.95 -23.59 13.75
CA ALA A 496 16.51 -22.25 13.82
C ALA A 496 16.79 -21.86 15.28
N THR A 497 18.00 -21.41 15.55
CA THR A 497 18.49 -21.05 16.89
C THR A 497 18.62 -19.55 17.06
N ASP A 498 19.03 -18.84 16.01
CA ASP A 498 19.35 -17.42 16.08
C ASP A 498 18.89 -16.70 14.82
N LEU A 499 18.46 -15.45 14.99
CA LEU A 499 18.22 -14.50 13.91
C LEU A 499 19.19 -13.34 14.09
N THR A 500 19.94 -13.02 13.03
CA THR A 500 20.80 -11.85 12.95
C THR A 500 20.19 -10.85 11.97
N VAL A 501 20.14 -9.58 12.35
CA VAL A 501 19.70 -8.46 11.48
C VAL A 501 20.74 -7.34 11.51
N ALA A 502 20.67 -6.45 10.53
CA ALA A 502 21.63 -5.36 10.37
C ALA A 502 20.95 -3.99 10.26
N LYS A 503 21.52 -2.99 10.93
CA LYS A 503 21.20 -1.57 10.75
C LYS A 503 22.42 -0.75 10.35
N ASN A 504 22.17 0.38 9.71
CA ASN A 504 23.19 1.37 9.42
C ASN A 504 23.21 2.42 10.55
N THR A 505 24.41 2.88 10.90
CA THR A 505 24.66 4.00 11.81
C THR A 505 25.63 4.98 11.16
N LYS A 506 25.78 6.20 11.71
CA LYS A 506 26.72 7.20 11.16
C LYS A 506 28.16 6.68 11.05
N ASP A 507 28.55 5.80 11.97
CA ASP A 507 29.94 5.31 12.11
C ASP A 507 30.13 3.86 11.63
N ASN A 508 29.05 3.10 11.42
CA ASN A 508 29.10 1.71 11.00
C ASN A 508 27.96 1.38 10.03
N ALA A 509 28.32 1.05 8.79
CA ALA A 509 27.41 0.65 7.72
C ALA A 509 26.67 -0.67 8.01
N PHE A 510 27.22 -1.54 8.87
CA PHE A 510 26.67 -2.85 9.23
C PHE A 510 26.80 -3.08 10.74
N ASP A 511 25.96 -2.42 11.52
CA ASP A 511 25.78 -2.74 12.94
C ASP A 511 24.85 -3.95 13.06
N LEU A 512 25.43 -5.09 13.46
CA LEU A 512 24.75 -6.38 13.51
C LEU A 512 24.22 -6.66 14.92
N ALA A 513 22.99 -7.17 15.02
CA ALA A 513 22.44 -7.73 16.25
C ALA A 513 21.94 -9.14 16.01
N THR A 514 22.21 -10.03 16.96
CA THR A 514 21.77 -11.42 16.95
C THR A 514 20.92 -11.70 18.16
N ALA A 515 19.74 -12.26 17.95
CA ALA A 515 18.82 -12.68 19.00
C ALA A 515 18.55 -14.18 18.89
N GLN A 516 18.46 -14.84 20.04
CA GLN A 516 18.07 -16.25 20.12
C GLN A 516 16.58 -16.40 19.86
N LEU A 517 16.20 -17.43 19.10
CA LEU A 517 14.82 -17.80 18.78
C LEU A 517 14.17 -18.68 19.86
N GLN A 518 14.86 -18.94 20.98
CA GLN A 518 14.32 -19.74 22.09
C GLN A 518 13.35 -18.90 22.95
N GLY A 519 12.09 -19.34 23.03
CA GLY A 519 10.99 -18.63 23.67
C GLY A 519 9.98 -18.19 22.62
N GLN A 520 8.71 -18.56 22.77
CA GLN A 520 7.66 -18.51 21.74
C GLN A 520 7.26 -17.11 21.21
N THR A 521 8.06 -16.07 21.45
CA THR A 521 7.77 -14.72 20.97
C THR A 521 8.36 -14.53 19.57
N PRO A 522 7.54 -14.19 18.56
CA PRO A 522 8.05 -13.80 17.24
C PRO A 522 9.02 -12.62 17.36
N LEU A 523 10.18 -12.76 16.74
CA LEU A 523 11.11 -11.66 16.56
C LEU A 523 10.74 -10.89 15.28
N LYS A 524 10.95 -9.59 15.30
CA LYS A 524 10.61 -8.66 14.23
C LYS A 524 11.69 -7.61 14.07
N ALA A 525 12.00 -7.27 12.83
CA ALA A 525 12.72 -6.05 12.48
C ALA A 525 12.06 -5.39 11.27
N ALA A 526 11.38 -4.27 11.49
CA ALA A 526 10.61 -3.55 10.47
C ALA A 526 11.16 -2.14 10.23
N GLN A 527 11.11 -1.73 8.96
CA GLN A 527 11.25 -0.34 8.54
C GLN A 527 9.88 0.14 8.06
N TRP A 528 9.30 1.13 8.73
CA TRP A 528 7.97 1.66 8.42
C TRP A 528 8.02 2.81 7.41
N ASP A 529 8.99 3.71 7.59
CA ASP A 529 9.28 4.84 6.70
C ASP A 529 10.80 5.09 6.65
N ASP A 530 11.27 6.18 6.02
CA ASP A 530 12.69 6.48 5.86
C ASP A 530 13.42 6.92 7.16
N GLN A 531 12.67 7.12 8.25
CA GLN A 531 13.13 7.58 9.56
C GLN A 531 12.72 6.65 10.72
N THR A 532 11.73 5.79 10.53
CA THR A 532 11.13 5.00 11.60
C THR A 532 11.39 3.53 11.36
N ALA A 533 12.17 2.94 12.26
CA ALA A 533 12.43 1.51 12.33
C ALA A 533 11.98 0.99 13.71
N GLU A 534 11.52 -0.26 13.73
CA GLU A 534 11.11 -0.99 14.91
C GLU A 534 11.81 -2.35 14.92
N ALA A 535 12.29 -2.79 16.07
CA ALA A 535 12.83 -4.13 16.23
C ALA A 535 12.54 -4.66 17.62
N SER A 536 12.44 -5.98 17.75
CA SER A 536 12.33 -6.64 19.05
C SER A 536 13.51 -6.26 19.95
N THR A 537 13.25 -6.08 21.25
CA THR A 537 14.24 -5.59 22.22
C THR A 537 15.46 -6.51 22.38
N GLN A 538 15.32 -7.77 21.96
CA GLN A 538 16.37 -8.78 21.91
C GLN A 538 17.48 -8.42 20.90
N PHE A 539 17.19 -7.61 19.87
CA PHE A 539 18.21 -7.10 18.95
C PHE A 539 18.87 -5.86 19.52
N TRP A 540 18.05 -4.85 19.84
CA TRP A 540 18.50 -3.58 20.39
C TRP A 540 17.50 -3.09 21.44
N PRO A 541 17.94 -2.52 22.58
CA PRO A 541 17.03 -2.01 23.61
C PRO A 541 16.09 -0.91 23.09
N SER A 542 16.55 -0.12 22.11
CA SER A 542 15.76 0.89 21.42
C SER A 542 16.40 1.22 20.07
N LEU A 543 15.58 1.74 19.14
CA LEU A 543 16.04 2.27 17.85
C LEU A 543 15.76 3.78 17.79
N PRO A 544 16.81 4.62 17.71
CA PRO A 544 16.62 6.07 17.54
C PRO A 544 15.92 6.40 16.22
N LYS A 545 15.17 7.50 16.19
CA LYS A 545 14.63 8.08 14.95
C LYS A 545 15.77 8.37 13.96
N GLY A 546 15.55 8.04 12.70
CA GLY A 546 16.55 8.10 11.62
C GLY A 546 17.32 6.78 11.43
N THR A 547 17.05 5.75 12.24
CA THR A 547 17.63 4.43 12.03
C THR A 547 17.13 3.82 10.72
N ARG A 548 18.06 3.24 9.95
CA ARG A 548 17.77 2.55 8.69
C ARG A 548 18.26 1.12 8.76
N LEU A 549 17.35 0.16 8.64
CA LEU A 549 17.68 -1.25 8.49
C LEU A 549 18.32 -1.48 7.11
N VAL A 550 19.39 -2.28 7.07
CA VAL A 550 20.19 -2.47 5.84
C VAL A 550 19.48 -3.38 4.83
N GLY A 551 18.51 -4.17 5.28
CA GLY A 551 17.85 -5.17 4.43
C GLY A 551 18.59 -6.49 4.35
N VAL A 552 19.34 -6.86 5.39
CA VAL A 552 20.00 -8.17 5.49
C VAL A 552 19.56 -8.84 6.79
N CYS A 553 19.21 -10.11 6.70
CA CYS A 553 19.08 -10.99 7.84
C CYS A 553 19.79 -12.33 7.62
N GLN A 554 20.17 -12.99 8.70
CA GLN A 554 20.73 -14.34 8.66
C GLN A 554 20.09 -15.17 9.75
N VAL A 555 19.51 -16.31 9.37
CA VAL A 555 19.04 -17.31 10.31
C VAL A 555 20.12 -18.37 10.49
N THR A 556 20.52 -18.60 11.74
CA THR A 556 21.36 -19.75 12.12
C THR A 556 20.43 -20.87 12.57
N ALA A 557 20.67 -22.07 12.05
CA ALA A 557 20.02 -23.30 12.46
C ALA A 557 21.08 -24.34 12.81
N LYS A 558 20.66 -25.43 13.49
CA LYS A 558 21.57 -26.48 14.01
C LYS A 558 22.70 -26.85 13.05
N ASP A 559 22.37 -27.11 11.78
CA ASP A 559 23.33 -27.54 10.77
C ASP A 559 23.51 -26.55 9.62
N SER A 560 22.89 -25.36 9.63
CA SER A 560 22.93 -24.46 8.46
C SER A 560 22.83 -22.98 8.82
N LYS A 561 23.22 -22.12 7.87
CA LYS A 561 22.98 -20.67 7.93
C LYS A 561 22.33 -20.24 6.63
N VAL A 562 21.27 -19.45 6.73
CA VAL A 562 20.52 -18.93 5.59
C VAL A 562 20.59 -17.41 5.66
N GLY A 563 21.23 -16.78 4.68
CA GLY A 563 21.26 -15.33 4.54
C GLY A 563 20.21 -14.86 3.54
N ILE A 564 19.49 -13.79 3.87
CA ILE A 564 18.54 -13.11 2.99
C ILE A 564 18.98 -11.65 2.89
N ALA A 565 19.03 -11.14 1.67
CA ALA A 565 19.29 -9.73 1.40
C ALA A 565 18.22 -9.19 0.46
N VAL A 566 17.65 -8.05 0.82
CA VAL A 566 16.64 -7.34 0.05
C VAL A 566 17.23 -6.00 -0.35
N GLN A 567 17.35 -5.77 -1.66
CA GLN A 567 17.85 -4.51 -2.19
C GLN A 567 16.92 -3.35 -1.84
N ASP A 568 17.53 -2.22 -1.51
CA ASP A 568 16.83 -0.96 -1.21
C ASP A 568 15.75 -1.11 -0.11
N PHE A 569 16.05 -1.89 0.93
CA PHE A 569 15.06 -2.28 1.94
C PHE A 569 14.39 -1.08 2.62
N TRP A 570 15.17 -0.15 3.18
CA TRP A 570 14.62 1.02 3.86
C TRP A 570 14.06 2.06 2.88
N GLN A 571 14.64 2.15 1.67
CA GLN A 571 14.17 3.05 0.61
C GLN A 571 12.84 2.62 0.02
N ARG A 572 12.51 1.33 0.10
CA ARG A 572 11.27 0.73 -0.41
C ARG A 572 10.36 0.26 0.74
N CYS A 573 10.40 0.98 1.86
CA CYS A 573 9.50 0.81 3.00
C CYS A 573 8.01 0.94 2.58
N PRO A 574 7.07 0.33 3.34
CA PRO A 574 7.31 -0.49 4.54
C PRO A 574 7.85 -1.89 4.22
N LYS A 575 8.74 -2.42 5.07
CA LYS A 575 9.30 -3.79 4.99
C LYS A 575 9.64 -4.37 6.34
N GLU A 576 9.67 -5.70 6.44
CA GLU A 576 9.94 -6.42 7.68
C GLU A 576 10.69 -7.73 7.39
N PHE A 577 11.51 -8.15 8.36
CA PHE A 577 12.05 -9.51 8.49
C PHE A 577 11.41 -10.25 9.65
#